data_AF-A0A3R6Y3P5-F1
#
_entry.id   AF-A0A3R6Y3P5-F1
#
_cell.length_a   1.000
_cell.length_b   1.000
_cell.length_c   1.000
_cell.angle_alpha   90.00
_cell.angle_beta   90.00
_cell.angle_gamma   90.00
#
_symmetry.space_group_name_H-M   'P 1'
#
loop_
_entity.id
_entity.type
_entity.pdbx_description
1 polymer ?
#
loop_
_entity_poly.entity_id
_entity_poly.type
_entity_poly.pdbx_seq_one_letter_code
_entity_poly.pdbx_strand_id
1 'polypeptide(L)'
;MLLIDVHRNYDKASAQASGVDEDVNKKILLLDDLLAAYNDAKNADQRRADESRELANHSEAMGSLIRAEAMESMDKRKRKNDEDEGVPSGGKLMLVITLIQEQAKAELDFQRERMQKEMEERRVELEERRMERQLMAEQLRQQQDSLALLMRMIIERN
;
A
#
# COMPACT_ATOMS: atom_id res chain seq x y z
N MET A 1 -9.60 29.45 -26.91
CA MET A 1 -9.29 28.01 -26.77
C MET A 1 -8.71 27.79 -25.39
N LEU A 2 -9.20 26.81 -24.62
CA LEU A 2 -8.62 26.48 -23.32
C LEU A 2 -7.27 25.77 -23.52
N LEU A 3 -6.28 26.07 -22.69
CA LEU A 3 -4.91 25.53 -22.81
C LEU A 3 -4.89 23.99 -22.82
N ILE A 4 -5.75 23.37 -22.01
CA ILE A 4 -5.91 21.91 -21.90
C ILE A 4 -6.42 21.28 -23.22
N ASP A 5 -7.34 21.95 -23.91
CA ASP A 5 -7.88 21.43 -25.18
C ASP A 5 -6.85 21.52 -26.31
N VAL A 6 -6.01 22.56 -26.28
CA VAL A 6 -4.90 22.71 -27.23
C VAL A 6 -3.86 21.62 -27.01
N HIS A 7 -3.49 21.34 -25.75
CA HIS A 7 -2.53 20.29 -25.40
C HIS A 7 -3.04 18.90 -25.81
N ARG A 8 -4.31 18.58 -25.55
CA ARG A 8 -4.95 17.34 -26.02
C ARG A 8 -4.87 17.13 -27.53
N ASN A 9 -5.03 18.20 -28.30
CA ASN A 9 -4.96 18.13 -29.74
C ASN A 9 -3.51 17.99 -30.22
N TYR A 10 -2.56 18.61 -29.52
CA TYR A 10 -1.13 18.41 -29.72
C TYR A 10 -0.75 16.95 -29.47
N ASP A 11 -1.11 16.35 -28.34
CA ASP A 11 -0.78 14.95 -28.01
C ASP A 11 -1.33 13.97 -29.05
N LYS A 12 -2.57 14.20 -29.53
CA LYS A 12 -3.17 13.38 -30.58
C LYS A 12 -2.43 13.50 -31.91
N ALA A 13 -2.00 14.70 -32.27
CA ALA A 13 -1.22 14.94 -33.47
C ALA A 13 0.19 14.33 -33.37
N SER A 14 0.83 14.46 -32.20
CA SER A 14 2.12 13.84 -31.89
C SER A 14 2.04 12.32 -31.98
N ALA A 15 1.04 11.71 -31.34
CA ALA A 15 0.84 10.25 -31.37
C ALA A 15 0.64 9.71 -32.80
N GLN A 16 0.04 10.49 -33.71
CA GLN A 16 -0.11 10.13 -35.12
C GLN A 16 1.18 10.32 -35.94
N ALA A 17 2.06 11.23 -35.52
CA ALA A 17 3.37 11.47 -36.11
C ALA A 17 4.49 10.61 -35.50
N SER A 18 4.14 9.76 -34.52
CA SER A 18 5.08 8.96 -33.73
C SER A 18 5.94 8.05 -34.62
N GLY A 19 7.26 8.23 -34.52
CA GLY A 19 8.26 7.64 -35.42
C GLY A 19 9.50 8.52 -35.61
N VAL A 20 9.45 9.76 -35.13
CA VAL A 20 10.57 10.71 -35.04
C VAL A 20 10.99 10.83 -33.57
N ASP A 21 12.28 11.01 -33.29
CA ASP A 21 12.81 11.25 -31.94
C ASP A 21 12.21 12.56 -31.40
N GLU A 22 11.25 12.45 -30.47
CA GLU A 22 10.53 13.59 -29.91
C GLU A 22 11.26 14.11 -28.67
N ASP A 23 11.70 15.37 -28.73
CA ASP A 23 12.27 16.07 -27.58
C ASP A 23 11.18 16.35 -26.53
N VAL A 24 11.18 15.56 -25.46
CA VAL A 24 10.27 15.75 -24.32
C VAL A 24 10.73 16.95 -23.51
N ASN A 25 10.03 18.07 -23.66
CA ASN A 25 10.27 19.29 -22.91
C ASN A 25 9.52 19.28 -21.56
N LYS A 26 10.12 19.86 -20.51
CA LYS A 26 9.51 20.03 -19.18
C LYS A 26 8.13 20.69 -19.21
N LYS A 27 7.89 21.56 -20.19
CA LYS A 27 6.57 22.19 -20.40
C LYS A 27 5.50 21.16 -20.78
N ILE A 28 5.84 20.18 -21.64
CA ILE A 28 4.92 19.13 -22.09
C ILE A 28 4.56 18.25 -20.90
N LEU A 29 5.57 17.81 -20.14
CA LEU A 29 5.37 17.05 -18.89
C LEU A 29 4.42 17.75 -17.92
N LEU A 30 4.62 19.06 -17.69
CA LEU A 30 3.73 19.82 -16.80
C LEU A 30 2.29 19.90 -17.34
N LEU A 31 2.11 19.98 -18.66
CA LEU A 31 0.78 20.00 -19.27
C LEU A 31 0.09 18.63 -19.19
N ASP A 32 0.85 17.54 -19.28
CA ASP A 32 0.37 16.18 -19.04
C ASP A 32 -0.10 16.00 -17.59
N ASP A 33 0.71 16.45 -16.62
CA ASP A 33 0.36 16.42 -15.20
C ASP A 33 -0.92 17.24 -14.90
N LEU A 34 -1.02 18.44 -15.47
CA LEU A 34 -2.21 19.28 -15.33
C LEU A 34 -3.44 18.66 -15.98
N LEU A 35 -3.27 18.00 -17.13
CA LEU A 35 -4.35 17.30 -17.82
C LEU A 35 -4.87 16.12 -16.99
N ALA A 36 -3.97 15.35 -16.37
CA ALA A 36 -4.30 14.26 -15.46
C ALA A 36 -5.08 14.79 -14.25
N ALA A 37 -4.56 15.80 -13.56
CA ALA A 37 -5.21 16.42 -12.40
C ALA A 37 -6.60 16.98 -12.74
N TYR A 38 -6.75 17.60 -13.92
CA TYR A 38 -8.05 18.10 -14.38
C TYR A 38 -9.07 16.98 -14.60
N ASN A 39 -8.66 15.88 -15.24
CA ASN A 39 -9.51 14.73 -15.45
C ASN A 39 -9.90 14.05 -14.12
N ASP A 40 -8.95 13.94 -13.20
CA ASP A 40 -9.20 13.40 -11.87
C ASP A 40 -10.22 14.25 -11.11
N ALA A 41 -10.05 15.57 -11.11
CA ALA A 41 -10.98 16.49 -10.48
C ALA A 41 -12.38 16.41 -11.13
N LYS A 42 -12.45 16.37 -12.46
CA LYS A 42 -13.72 16.26 -13.20
C LYS A 42 -14.46 14.96 -12.88
N ASN A 43 -13.73 13.86 -12.68
CA ASN A 43 -14.30 12.54 -12.44
C ASN A 43 -14.42 12.18 -10.95
N ALA A 44 -13.98 13.06 -10.04
CA ALA A 44 -13.96 12.80 -8.60
C ALA A 44 -15.36 12.51 -8.03
N ASP A 45 -16.39 13.23 -8.51
CA ASP A 45 -17.77 13.03 -8.07
C ASP A 45 -18.33 11.68 -8.52
N GLN A 46 -18.01 11.29 -9.77
CA GLN A 46 -18.41 10.00 -10.32
C GLN A 46 -17.74 8.85 -9.56
N ARG A 47 -16.43 8.95 -9.28
CA ARG A 47 -15.70 7.95 -8.49
C ARG A 47 -16.32 7.77 -7.11
N ARG A 48 -16.60 8.88 -6.41
CA ARG A 48 -17.26 8.84 -5.09
C ARG A 48 -18.64 8.20 -5.14
N ALA A 49 -19.41 8.47 -6.20
CA ALA A 49 -20.72 7.85 -6.39
C ALA A 49 -20.61 6.34 -6.65
N ASP A 50 -19.64 5.93 -7.47
CA ASP A 50 -19.39 4.53 -7.79
C ASP A 50 -18.90 3.76 -6.55
N GLU A 51 -17.96 4.30 -5.79
CA GLU A 51 -17.48 3.74 -4.52
C GLU A 51 -18.63 3.58 -3.50
N SER A 52 -19.49 4.60 -3.38
CA SER A 52 -20.67 4.52 -2.50
C SER A 52 -21.65 3.44 -2.95
N ARG A 53 -21.82 3.25 -4.26
CA ARG A 53 -22.70 2.22 -4.82
C ARG A 53 -22.12 0.83 -4.60
N GLU A 54 -20.82 0.65 -4.80
CA GLU A 54 -20.13 -0.62 -4.53
C GLU A 54 -20.23 -0.99 -3.05
N LEU A 55 -20.03 -0.03 -2.15
CA LEU A 55 -20.17 -0.26 -0.72
C LEU A 55 -21.60 -0.65 -0.33
N ALA A 56 -22.60 0.01 -0.91
CA ALA A 56 -24.01 -0.32 -0.70
C ALA A 56 -24.33 -1.74 -1.19
N ASN A 57 -23.88 -2.10 -2.39
CA ASN A 57 -24.07 -3.45 -2.95
C ASN A 57 -23.39 -4.51 -2.10
N HIS A 58 -22.18 -4.24 -1.60
CA HIS A 58 -21.45 -5.16 -0.74
C HIS A 58 -22.19 -5.38 0.59
N SER A 59 -22.70 -4.29 1.19
CA SER A 59 -23.52 -4.35 2.40
C SER A 59 -24.80 -5.16 2.19
N GLU A 60 -25.48 -4.96 1.06
CA GLU A 60 -26.68 -5.71 0.71
C GLU A 60 -26.39 -7.20 0.52
N ALA A 61 -25.32 -7.54 -0.20
CA ALA A 61 -24.88 -8.92 -0.44
C ALA A 61 -24.58 -9.64 0.89
N MET A 62 -23.81 -9.00 1.77
CA MET A 62 -23.52 -9.54 3.11
C MET A 62 -24.80 -9.71 3.94
N GLY A 63 -25.70 -8.72 3.92
CA GLY A 63 -26.99 -8.82 4.60
C GLY A 63 -27.84 -9.97 4.07
N SER A 64 -27.79 -10.24 2.76
CA SER A 64 -28.50 -11.36 2.14
C SER A 64 -27.95 -12.71 2.59
N LEU A 65 -26.62 -12.85 2.67
CA LEU A 65 -25.96 -14.07 3.16
C LEU A 65 -26.37 -14.37 4.61
N ILE A 66 -26.33 -13.36 5.49
CA ILE A 66 -26.72 -13.50 6.90
C ILE A 66 -28.19 -13.95 7.01
N ARG A 67 -29.09 -13.34 6.23
CA ARG A 67 -30.51 -13.75 6.21
C ARG A 67 -30.69 -15.19 5.73
N ALA A 68 -29.98 -15.60 4.68
CA ALA A 68 -30.05 -16.95 4.15
C ALA A 68 -29.57 -17.99 5.18
N GLU A 69 -28.43 -17.74 5.81
CA GLU A 69 -27.86 -18.61 6.86
C GLU A 69 -28.81 -18.71 8.07
N ALA A 70 -29.38 -17.58 8.51
CA ALA A 70 -30.35 -17.56 9.61
C ALA A 70 -31.60 -18.41 9.29
N MET A 71 -32.14 -18.30 8.07
CA MET A 71 -33.28 -19.11 7.62
C MET A 71 -32.95 -20.61 7.57
N GLU A 72 -31.77 -20.98 7.07
CA GLU A 72 -31.31 -22.37 7.04
C GLU A 72 -31.15 -22.96 8.47
N SER A 73 -30.66 -22.15 9.41
CA SER A 73 -30.48 -22.58 10.81
C SER A 73 -31.81 -22.88 11.52
N MET A 74 -32.89 -22.21 11.13
CA MET A 74 -34.24 -22.43 11.68
C MET A 74 -34.86 -23.72 11.15
N ASP A 75 -34.60 -24.09 9.90
CA ASP A 75 -35.14 -25.31 9.30
C ASP A 75 -34.52 -26.59 9.90
N LYS A 76 -33.25 -26.52 10.32
CA LYS A 76 -32.54 -27.62 11.01
C LYS A 76 -33.10 -27.93 12.41
N ARG A 77 -33.74 -26.97 13.08
CA ARG A 77 -34.37 -27.18 14.40
C ARG A 77 -35.73 -27.87 14.31
N LYS A 78 -36.38 -27.88 13.13
CA LYS A 78 -37.70 -28.51 12.96
C LYS A 78 -37.64 -30.02 12.67
N ARG A 79 -36.51 -30.52 12.16
CA ARG A 79 -36.33 -31.94 11.79
C ARG A 79 -35.75 -32.82 12.91
N LYS A 80 -35.56 -32.28 14.11
CA LYS A 80 -34.87 -32.97 15.22
C LYS A 80 -35.75 -33.23 16.44
N ASN A 81 -37.07 -33.33 16.23
CA ASN A 81 -38.00 -33.74 17.28
C ASN A 81 -38.42 -35.20 17.21
N ASP A 82 -38.07 -35.91 16.14
CA ASP A 82 -38.31 -37.34 16.03
C ASP A 82 -36.95 -38.01 15.79
N GLU A 83 -36.51 -38.79 16.78
CA GLU A 83 -35.34 -39.68 16.74
C GLU A 83 -33.96 -38.99 16.79
N ASP A 84 -33.36 -38.87 17.99
CA ASP A 84 -32.04 -39.47 18.21
C ASP A 84 -31.71 -39.56 19.70
N GLU A 85 -31.18 -40.72 20.09
CA GLU A 85 -30.74 -41.04 21.43
C GLU A 85 -29.52 -40.19 21.85
N GLY A 86 -29.35 -40.07 23.17
CA GLY A 86 -28.37 -39.20 23.80
C GLY A 86 -26.92 -39.50 23.44
N VAL A 87 -26.27 -38.55 22.76
CA VAL A 87 -24.81 -38.40 22.74
C VAL A 87 -24.46 -37.12 23.51
N PRO A 88 -23.52 -37.15 24.48
CA PRO A 88 -23.24 -35.99 25.32
C PRO A 88 -22.62 -34.86 24.49
N SER A 89 -23.42 -33.81 24.25
CA SER A 89 -23.12 -32.65 23.40
C SER A 89 -21.92 -31.79 23.87
N GLY A 90 -21.28 -32.11 25.01
CA GLY A 90 -20.22 -31.30 25.64
C GLY A 90 -18.86 -31.33 24.94
N GLY A 91 -18.47 -32.46 24.32
CA GLY A 91 -17.12 -32.61 23.73
C GLY A 91 -16.87 -31.71 22.51
N LYS A 92 -17.90 -31.48 21.69
CA LYS A 92 -17.81 -30.61 20.50
C LYS A 92 -17.65 -29.14 20.88
N LEU A 93 -18.34 -28.69 21.94
CA LEU A 93 -18.21 -27.32 22.43
C LEU A 93 -16.80 -27.06 22.97
N MET A 94 -16.24 -28.02 23.70
CA MET A 94 -14.88 -27.88 24.23
C MET A 94 -13.83 -27.80 23.11
N LEU A 95 -13.99 -28.58 22.03
CA LEU A 95 -13.15 -28.48 20.83
C LEU A 95 -13.22 -27.10 20.17
N VAL A 96 -14.42 -26.53 20.06
CA VAL A 96 -14.59 -25.17 19.49
C VAL A 96 -13.93 -24.12 20.39
N ILE A 97 -14.08 -24.23 21.72
CA ILE A 97 -13.44 -23.32 22.68
C ILE A 97 -11.91 -23.40 22.58
N THR A 98 -11.33 -24.61 22.49
CA THR A 98 -9.89 -24.78 22.33
C THR A 98 -9.38 -24.18 21.02
N LEU A 99 -10.11 -24.37 19.91
CA LEU A 99 -9.72 -23.82 18.62
C LEU A 99 -9.73 -22.28 18.64
N ILE A 100 -10.74 -21.68 19.27
CA ILE A 100 -10.85 -20.22 19.42
C ILE A 100 -9.69 -19.68 20.28
N GLN A 101 -9.35 -20.38 21.36
CA GLN A 101 -8.24 -19.98 22.22
C GLN A 101 -6.88 -20.09 21.52
N GLU A 102 -6.66 -21.17 20.76
CA GLU A 102 -5.45 -21.33 19.95
C GLU A 102 -5.35 -20.26 18.86
N GLN A 103 -6.46 -19.95 18.18
CA GLN A 103 -6.50 -18.89 17.18
C GLN A 103 -6.21 -17.51 17.79
N ALA A 104 -6.85 -17.18 18.93
CA ALA A 104 -6.60 -15.92 19.62
C ALA A 104 -5.14 -15.78 20.08
N LYS A 105 -4.53 -16.88 20.51
CA LYS A 105 -3.12 -16.90 20.90
C LYS A 105 -2.19 -16.69 19.70
N ALA A 106 -2.44 -17.39 18.58
CA ALA A 106 -1.66 -17.22 17.35
C ALA A 106 -1.73 -15.79 16.81
N GLU A 107 -2.91 -15.17 16.85
CA GLU A 107 -3.11 -13.76 16.45
C GLU A 107 -2.28 -12.79 17.31
N LEU A 108 -2.29 -12.99 18.64
CA LEU A 108 -1.52 -12.15 19.57
C LEU A 108 -0.01 -12.31 19.41
N ASP A 109 0.45 -13.52 19.09
CA ASP A 109 1.87 -13.80 18.88
C ASP A 109 2.34 -13.21 17.54
N PHE A 110 1.53 -13.31 16.48
CA PHE A 110 1.79 -12.66 15.20
C PHE A 110 1.88 -11.14 15.34
N GLN A 111 0.96 -10.51 16.07
CA GLN A 111 1.00 -9.06 16.30
C GLN A 111 2.25 -8.63 17.07
N ARG A 112 2.67 -9.42 18.08
CA ARG A 112 3.90 -9.16 18.83
C ARG A 112 5.13 -9.27 17.96
N GLU A 113 5.24 -10.32 17.17
CA GLU A 113 6.36 -10.52 16.24
C GLU A 113 6.43 -9.39 15.21
N ARG A 114 5.28 -8.97 14.65
CA ARG A 114 5.21 -7.85 13.71
C ARG A 114 5.76 -6.56 14.33
N MET A 115 5.35 -6.23 15.56
CA MET A 115 5.86 -5.06 16.27
C MET A 115 7.37 -5.16 16.56
N GLN A 116 7.84 -6.34 16.98
CA GLN A 116 9.27 -6.54 17.23
C GLN A 116 10.09 -6.34 15.97
N LYS A 117 9.61 -6.88 14.84
CA LYS A 117 10.27 -6.73 13.55
C LYS A 117 10.31 -5.28 13.09
N GLU A 118 9.20 -4.55 13.22
CA GLU A 118 9.15 -3.11 12.90
C GLU A 118 10.13 -2.30 13.76
N MET A 119 10.25 -2.62 15.05
CA MET A 119 11.22 -1.98 15.93
C MET A 119 12.66 -2.29 15.53
N GLU A 120 12.96 -3.52 15.14
CA GLU A 120 14.30 -3.91 14.70
C GLU A 120 14.68 -3.26 13.36
N GLU A 121 13.76 -3.21 12.40
CA GLU A 121 13.95 -2.53 11.12
C GLU A 121 14.25 -1.04 11.33
N ARG A 122 13.52 -0.37 12.24
CA ARG A 122 13.81 1.03 12.61
C ARG A 122 15.19 1.20 13.25
N ARG A 123 15.66 0.22 14.03
CA ARG A 123 17.00 0.27 14.64
C ARG A 123 18.08 0.13 13.57
N VAL A 124 17.92 -0.81 12.65
CA VAL A 124 18.84 -1.00 11.52
C VAL A 124 18.88 0.25 10.65
N GLU A 125 17.73 0.85 10.30
CA GLU A 125 17.68 2.08 9.51
C GLU A 125 18.43 3.24 10.18
N LEU A 126 18.32 3.37 11.51
CA LEU A 126 19.05 4.39 12.27
C LEU A 126 20.56 4.12 12.30
N GLU A 127 20.99 2.86 12.38
CA GLU A 127 22.40 2.49 12.31
C GLU A 127 22.98 2.71 10.92
N GLU A 128 22.27 2.34 9.86
CA GLU A 128 22.67 2.61 8.47
C GLU A 128 22.83 4.11 8.20
N ARG A 129 21.84 4.93 8.60
CA ARG A 129 21.95 6.39 8.48
C ARG A 129 23.12 6.98 9.27
N ARG A 130 23.51 6.36 10.39
CA ARG A 130 24.70 6.78 11.14
C ARG A 130 25.97 6.42 10.39
N MET A 131 26.06 5.20 9.87
CA MET A 131 27.21 4.76 9.08
C MET A 131 27.38 5.59 7.81
N GLU A 132 26.29 5.89 7.10
CA GLU A 132 26.32 6.72 5.89
C GLU A 132 26.84 8.14 6.17
N ARG A 133 26.41 8.75 7.29
CA ARG A 133 26.94 10.05 7.72
C ARG A 133 28.42 9.99 8.06
N GLN A 134 28.87 8.93 8.74
CA GLN A 134 30.28 8.73 9.06
C GLN A 134 31.10 8.56 7.78
N LEU A 135 30.62 7.75 6.84
CA LEU A 135 31.28 7.50 5.56
C LEU A 135 31.43 8.80 4.74
N MET A 136 30.37 9.61 4.67
CA MET A 136 30.45 10.92 4.00
C MET A 136 31.44 11.86 4.69
N ALA A 137 31.46 11.91 6.02
CA ALA A 137 32.40 12.73 6.77
C ALA A 137 33.85 12.29 6.56
N GLU A 138 34.10 10.98 6.51
CA GLU A 138 35.43 10.42 6.21
C GLU A 138 35.87 10.71 4.78
N GLN A 139 34.98 10.56 3.79
CA GLN A 139 35.27 10.91 2.40
C GLN A 139 35.63 12.40 2.26
N LEU A 140 34.86 13.28 2.89
CA LEU A 140 35.15 14.72 2.88
C LEU A 140 36.49 15.03 3.53
N ARG A 141 36.80 14.39 4.66
CA ARG A 141 38.09 14.53 5.34
C ARG A 141 39.25 14.07 4.45
N GLN A 142 39.12 12.92 3.80
CA GLN A 142 40.14 12.41 2.87
C GLN A 142 40.36 13.38 1.69
N GLN A 143 39.29 13.95 1.14
CA GLN A 143 39.41 14.96 0.08
C GLN A 143 40.14 16.21 0.59
N GLN A 144 39.80 16.72 1.77
CA GLN A 144 40.50 17.86 2.38
C GLN A 144 41.98 17.58 2.62
N ASP A 145 42.32 16.41 3.17
CA ASP A 145 43.71 15.98 3.41
C ASP A 145 44.49 15.87 2.09
N SER A 146 43.87 15.31 1.03
CA SER A 146 44.49 15.22 -0.29
C SER A 146 44.77 16.60 -0.92
N LEU A 147 43.83 17.53 -0.78
CA LEU A 147 43.97 18.91 -1.27
C LEU A 147 45.07 19.64 -0.49
N ALA A 148 45.12 19.47 0.82
CA ALA A 148 46.14 20.06 1.68
C ALA A 148 47.55 19.55 1.33
N LEU A 149 47.70 18.26 1.03
CA LEU A 149 48.95 17.68 0.57
C LEU A 149 49.41 18.27 -0.77
N LEU A 150 48.48 18.39 -1.73
CA LEU A 150 48.73 19.04 -3.02
C LEU A 150 49.19 20.51 -2.85
N MET A 151 48.51 21.26 -1.98
CA MET A 151 48.90 22.65 -1.68
C MET A 151 50.29 22.73 -1.05
N ARG A 152 50.64 21.85 -0.11
CA ARG A 152 52.01 21.79 0.44
C ARG A 152 53.05 21.51 -0.62
N MET A 153 52.82 20.52 -1.49
CA MET A 153 53.76 20.21 -2.57
C MET A 153 53.96 21.37 -3.55
N ILE A 154 52.95 22.22 -3.77
CA ILE A 154 53.08 23.42 -4.60
C ILE A 154 53.88 24.51 -3.89
N ILE A 155 53.65 24.69 -2.57
CA ILE A 155 54.35 25.70 -1.76
C ILE A 155 55.83 25.33 -1.56
N GLU A 156 56.15 24.06 -1.30
CA GLU A 156 57.52 23.59 -1.07
C GLU A 156 58.37 23.50 -2.35
N ARG A 157 57.76 23.67 -3.53
CA ARG A 157 58.42 23.60 -4.84
C ARG A 157 58.80 24.97 -5.41
N ASN A 158 58.36 26.05 -4.76
CA ASN A 158 58.80 27.43 -4.99
C ASN A 158 59.82 27.85 -3.92
#